data_AF-A0A6J6IUS2-F1
#
_entry.id   AF-A0A6J6IUS2-F1
#
_cell.length_a   1.000
_cell.length_b   1.000
_cell.length_c   1.000
_cell.angle_alpha   90.00
_cell.angle_beta   90.00
_cell.angle_gamma   90.00
#
_symmetry.space_group_name_H-M   'P 1'
#
loop_
_entity.id
_entity.type
_entity.pdbx_description
1 polymer ?
#
loop_
_entity_poly.entity_id
_entity_poly.type
_entity_poly.pdbx_seq_one_letter_code
_entity_poly.pdbx_strand_id
1 'polypeptide(L)'
;MKAQDELGHGQGIVVANPIPIQQQWDPKEHDRVLAIAFEAAKKAGVTGKAVTPFLLGFIVEESGGKSLEVNLDLARNNVRVAGEIAKAWAAIS
;
A
#
# COMPACT_ATOMS: atom_id res chain seq x y z
N MET A 1 -2.46 7.11 20.35
CA MET A 1 -3.33 5.96 20.67
C MET A 1 -4.06 6.15 22.00
N LYS A 2 -3.49 6.92 22.94
CA LYS A 2 -4.01 7.35 24.26
C LYS A 2 -5.51 7.23 24.49
N ALA A 3 -6.35 7.99 23.79
CA ALA A 3 -7.80 7.95 24.02
C ALA A 3 -8.40 6.56 23.77
N GLN A 4 -7.93 5.83 22.76
CA GLN A 4 -8.36 4.47 22.47
C GLN A 4 -7.87 3.50 23.55
N ASP A 5 -6.65 3.69 24.08
CA ASP A 5 -6.11 2.89 25.18
C ASP A 5 -6.87 3.14 26.50
N GLU A 6 -7.19 4.41 26.80
CA GLU A 6 -7.97 4.84 27.97
C GLU A 6 -9.40 4.30 27.97
N LEU A 7 -9.97 4.09 26.78
CA LEU A 7 -11.28 3.45 26.60
C LEU A 7 -11.22 1.90 26.71
N GLY A 8 -10.05 1.32 26.97
CA GLY A 8 -9.86 -0.12 27.12
C GLY A 8 -9.98 -0.90 25.79
N HIS A 9 -9.85 -0.20 24.66
CA HIS A 9 -9.77 -0.83 23.35
C HIS A 9 -8.33 -1.30 23.09
N GLY A 10 -8.14 -2.24 22.16
CA GLY A 10 -6.82 -2.84 21.87
C GLY A 10 -6.62 -3.21 20.41
N GLN A 11 -7.50 -2.71 19.54
CA GLN A 11 -7.42 -2.93 18.10
C GLN A 11 -6.36 -2.01 17.48
N GLY A 12 -5.78 -2.44 16.35
CA GLY A 12 -4.88 -1.59 15.59
C GLY A 12 -5.59 -0.40 14.95
N ILE A 13 -4.87 0.71 14.79
CA ILE A 13 -5.32 1.88 14.04
C ILE A 13 -4.67 1.87 12.65
N VAL A 14 -5.47 1.99 11.59
CA VAL A 14 -4.97 2.14 10.22
C VAL A 14 -4.89 3.61 9.88
N VAL A 15 -3.68 4.10 9.61
CA VAL A 15 -3.42 5.45 9.11
C VAL A 15 -3.15 5.39 7.61
N ALA A 16 -4.12 5.82 6.82
CA ALA A 16 -3.97 5.92 5.37
C ALA A 16 -3.16 7.18 5.02
N ASN A 17 -1.95 6.99 4.50
CA ASN A 17 -1.02 8.06 4.17
C ASN A 17 -0.80 8.09 2.64
N PRO A 18 -1.44 9.03 1.91
CA PRO A 18 -1.27 9.11 0.47
C PRO A 18 0.17 9.52 0.10
N ILE A 19 0.65 9.00 -1.02
CA ILE A 19 1.88 9.50 -1.65
C ILE A 19 1.64 10.90 -2.22
N PRO A 20 2.63 11.80 -2.24
CA PRO A 20 2.52 13.08 -2.95
C PRO A 20 2.06 12.92 -4.41
N ILE A 21 1.18 13.83 -4.86
CA ILE A 21 0.59 13.82 -6.22
C ILE A 21 1.65 13.76 -7.32
N GLN A 22 2.82 14.35 -7.10
CA GLN A 22 3.91 14.39 -8.09
C GLN A 22 4.66 13.05 -8.20
N GLN A 23 4.52 12.18 -7.20
CA GLN A 23 5.13 10.85 -7.14
C GLN A 23 4.11 9.73 -7.40
N GLN A 24 2.81 10.07 -7.43
CA GLN A 24 1.77 9.09 -7.70
C GLN A 24 1.88 8.54 -9.12
N TRP A 25 1.46 7.29 -9.30
CA TRP A 25 1.25 6.75 -10.63
C TRP A 25 0.00 7.38 -11.27
N ASP A 26 0.03 7.65 -12.58
CA ASP A 26 -1.15 8.05 -13.34
C ASP A 26 -2.32 7.08 -13.06
N PRO A 27 -3.47 7.58 -12.56
CA PRO A 27 -4.58 6.72 -12.16
C PRO A 27 -5.16 5.91 -13.33
N LYS A 28 -5.20 6.47 -14.54
CA LYS A 28 -5.78 5.77 -15.70
C LYS A 28 -4.87 4.64 -16.15
N GLU A 29 -3.57 4.85 -16.14
CA GLU A 29 -2.58 3.82 -16.43
C GLU A 29 -2.64 2.71 -15.38
N HIS A 30 -2.63 3.08 -14.10
CA HIS A 30 -2.75 2.14 -12.98
C HIS A 30 -4.00 1.24 -13.11
N ASP A 31 -5.17 1.85 -13.31
CA ASP A 31 -6.43 1.11 -13.39
C ASP A 31 -6.47 0.17 -14.60
N ARG A 32 -5.88 0.58 -15.73
CA ARG A 32 -5.73 -0.26 -16.91
C ARG A 32 -4.86 -1.48 -16.61
N VAL A 33 -3.68 -1.29 -16.02
CA VAL A 33 -2.75 -2.39 -15.69
C VAL A 33 -3.37 -3.34 -14.67
N LEU A 34 -4.07 -2.81 -13.67
CA LEU A 34 -4.76 -3.61 -12.66
C LEU A 34 -5.86 -4.49 -13.27
N ALA A 35 -6.66 -3.94 -14.19
CA ALA A 35 -7.69 -4.72 -14.89
C ALA A 35 -7.09 -5.87 -15.71
N ILE A 36 -5.97 -5.63 -16.41
CA ILE A 36 -5.24 -6.67 -17.16
C ILE A 36 -4.72 -7.75 -16.20
N ALA A 37 -4.15 -7.36 -15.05
CA ALA A 37 -3.64 -8.29 -14.06
C ALA A 37 -4.73 -9.21 -13.48
N PHE A 38 -5.93 -8.68 -13.21
CA PHE A 38 -7.06 -9.49 -12.75
C PHE A 38 -7.54 -10.49 -13.80
N GLU A 39 -7.63 -10.07 -15.07
CA GLU A 39 -7.98 -10.99 -16.16
C GLU A 39 -6.91 -12.07 -16.37
N ALA A 40 -5.63 -11.74 -16.22
CA ALA A 40 -4.54 -12.70 -16.25
C ALA A 40 -4.65 -13.72 -15.09
N ALA A 41 -4.93 -13.25 -13.88
CA ALA A 41 -5.10 -14.11 -12.70
C ALA A 41 -6.28 -15.08 -12.89
N LYS A 42 -7.39 -14.59 -13.43
CA LYS A 42 -8.58 -15.38 -13.74
C LYS A 42 -8.28 -16.46 -14.79
N LYS A 43 -7.62 -16.11 -15.88
CA LYS A 43 -7.21 -17.06 -16.94
C LYS A 43 -6.24 -18.11 -16.43
N ALA A 44 -5.35 -17.75 -15.50
CA ALA A 44 -4.41 -18.67 -14.86
C ALA A 44 -5.03 -19.49 -13.72
N GLY A 45 -6.30 -19.28 -13.36
CA GLY A 45 -6.97 -19.98 -12.27
C GLY A 45 -6.38 -19.68 -10.89
N VAL A 46 -5.72 -18.53 -10.70
CA VAL A 46 -5.09 -18.15 -9.44
C VAL A 46 -6.16 -17.79 -8.41
N THR A 47 -6.10 -18.40 -7.22
CA THR A 47 -7.11 -18.21 -6.17
C THR A 47 -6.50 -18.17 -4.76
N GLY A 48 -7.27 -17.66 -3.79
CA GLY A 48 -6.88 -17.58 -2.39
C GLY A 48 -5.61 -16.75 -2.18
N LYS A 49 -4.73 -17.23 -1.30
CA LYS A 49 -3.47 -16.54 -0.94
C LYS A 49 -2.50 -16.33 -2.10
N ALA A 50 -2.69 -17.00 -3.23
CA ALA A 50 -1.85 -16.86 -4.41
C ALA A 50 -2.18 -15.62 -5.25
N VAL A 51 -3.36 -15.00 -5.05
CA VAL A 51 -3.81 -13.85 -5.85
C VAL A 51 -2.90 -12.65 -5.68
N THR A 52 -2.65 -12.20 -4.44
CA THR A 52 -1.82 -11.01 -4.19
C THR A 52 -0.40 -11.12 -4.77
N PRO A 53 0.39 -12.19 -4.50
CA PRO A 53 1.73 -12.29 -5.09
C PRO A 53 1.71 -12.38 -6.61
N PHE A 54 0.70 -13.03 -7.21
CA PHE A 54 0.54 -13.06 -8.66
C PHE A 54 0.28 -11.66 -9.23
N LEU A 55 -0.69 -10.93 -8.69
CA LEU A 55 -1.04 -9.60 -9.17
C LEU A 55 0.14 -8.63 -9.04
N LEU A 56 0.83 -8.63 -7.90
CA LEU A 56 1.98 -7.76 -7.68
C LEU A 56 3.11 -8.06 -8.68
N GLY A 57 3.44 -9.33 -8.92
CA GLY A 57 4.43 -9.71 -9.92
C GLY A 57 4.03 -9.26 -11.33
N PHE A 58 2.79 -9.56 -11.73
CA PHE A 58 2.25 -9.18 -13.03
C PHE A 58 2.29 -7.66 -13.26
N ILE A 59 1.85 -6.87 -12.27
CA ILE A 59 1.80 -5.41 -12.37
C ILE A 59 3.23 -4.83 -12.47
N VAL A 60 4.24 -5.43 -11.83
CA VAL A 60 5.64 -5.03 -12.00
C VAL A 60 6.12 -5.27 -13.43
N GLU A 61 5.85 -6.44 -13.99
CA GLU A 61 6.22 -6.79 -15.37
C GLU A 61 5.51 -5.90 -16.39
N GLU A 62 4.18 -5.80 -16.32
CA GLU A 62 3.33 -5.06 -17.27
C GLU A 62 3.62 -3.55 -17.24
N SER A 63 4.00 -3.00 -16.09
CA SER A 63 4.35 -1.58 -15.95
C SER A 63 5.81 -1.25 -16.28
N GLY A 64 6.62 -2.23 -16.71
CA GLY A 64 8.05 -2.04 -16.93
C GLY A 64 8.81 -1.60 -15.68
N GLY A 65 8.34 -2.00 -14.49
CA GLY A 65 8.90 -1.62 -13.20
C GLY A 65 8.36 -0.32 -12.59
N LYS A 66 7.47 0.43 -13.26
CA LYS A 66 6.93 1.68 -12.72
C LYS A 66 6.17 1.49 -11.40
N SER A 67 5.43 0.38 -11.27
CA SER A 67 4.70 0.06 -10.04
C SER A 67 5.63 -0.17 -8.85
N LEU A 68 6.80 -0.78 -9.08
CA LEU A 68 7.80 -1.02 -8.05
C LEU A 68 8.44 0.29 -7.58
N GLU A 69 8.75 1.19 -8.51
CA GLU A 69 9.27 2.53 -8.21
C GLU A 69 8.30 3.30 -7.29
N VAL A 70 7.03 3.39 -7.69
CA VAL A 70 5.99 4.10 -6.92
C VAL A 70 5.76 3.44 -5.55
N ASN A 71 5.77 2.11 -5.48
CA ASN A 71 5.63 1.38 -4.22
C ASN A 71 6.79 1.66 -3.26
N LEU A 72 8.02 1.79 -3.78
CA LEU A 72 9.18 2.12 -2.95
C LEU A 72 9.07 3.54 -2.36
N ASP A 73 8.57 4.50 -3.14
CA ASP A 73 8.32 5.87 -2.65
C ASP A 73 7.18 5.91 -1.63
N LEU A 74 6.11 5.14 -1.84
CA LEU A 74 5.05 4.94 -0.85
C LEU A 74 5.61 4.36 0.46
N ALA A 75 6.46 3.33 0.38
CA ALA A 75 7.07 2.71 1.56
C ALA A 75 7.93 3.70 2.34
N ARG A 76 8.77 4.49 1.66
CA ARG A 76 9.58 5.55 2.28
C ARG A 76 8.71 6.60 2.95
N ASN A 77 7.64 7.05 2.28
CA ASN A 77 6.69 8.01 2.83
C ASN A 77 5.99 7.47 4.08
N ASN A 78 5.59 6.20 4.08
CA ASN A 78 4.98 5.53 5.22
C ASN A 78 5.94 5.39 6.40
N VAL A 79 7.21 5.07 6.16
CA VAL A 79 8.24 5.01 7.21
C VAL A 79 8.44 6.38 7.87
N ARG A 80 8.47 7.46 7.08
CA ARG A 80 8.58 8.84 7.61
C ARG A 80 7.42 9.18 8.54
N VAL A 81 6.18 8.99 8.09
CA VAL A 81 4.98 9.28 8.89
C VAL A 81 4.90 8.37 10.12
N ALA A 82 5.24 7.09 9.99
CA ALA A 82 5.32 6.18 11.13
C ALA A 82 6.32 6.66 12.19
N GLY A 83 7.48 7.18 11.76
CA GLY A 83 8.47 7.79 12.65
C GLY A 83 7.95 9.03 13.38
N GLU A 84 7.23 9.91 12.67
CA GLU A 84 6.58 11.09 13.26
C GLU A 84 5.52 10.69 14.30
N ILE A 85 4.69 9.70 13.99
CA ILE A 85 3.69 9.14 14.90
C ILE A 85 4.36 8.53 16.13
N ALA A 86 5.40 7.73 15.95
CA ALA A 86 6.11 7.08 17.05
C ALA A 86 6.77 8.11 17.98
N LYS A 87 7.39 9.15 17.43
CA LYS A 87 7.98 10.26 18.21
C LYS A 87 6.91 11.02 19.00
N ALA A 88 5.80 11.37 18.35
CA ALA A 88 4.68 12.05 19.01
C ALA A 88 4.07 11.17 20.11
N TRP A 89 3.92 9.87 19.85
CA TRP A 89 3.42 8.90 20.82
C TRP A 89 4.31 8.81 22.05
N ALA A 90 5.62 8.61 21.86
CA ALA A 90 6.59 8.52 22.95
C ALA A 90 6.65 9.79 23.84
N ALA A 91 6.24 10.94 23.31
CA ALA A 91 6.20 12.20 24.07
C ALA A 91 4.93 12.35 24.94
N ILE A 92 3.88 11.56 24.69
CA ILE A 92 2.58 11.65 25.39
C ILE A 92 2.15 10.36 26.09
N SER A 93 2.87 9.26 25.84
CA SER A 93 2.71 7.96 26.45
C SER A 93 3.34 7.92 27.83
#